data_AF-A0AAU0SST7-F1
#
_entry.id   AF-A0AAU0SST7-F1
#
_cell.length_a   1.000
_cell.length_b   1.000
_cell.length_c   1.000
_cell.angle_alpha   90.00
_cell.angle_beta   90.00
_cell.angle_gamma   90.00
#
_symmetry.space_group_name_H-M   'P 1'
#
loop_
_entity.id
_entity.type
_entity.pdbx_description
1 polymer ?
#
loop_
_entity_poly.entity_id
_entity_poly.type
_entity_poly.pdbx_seq_one_letter_code
_entity_poly.pdbx_strand_id
1 'polypeptide(L)'
;MFRPQHLGDDTFGFVGFQLTDAVGLLIYMEHLGIMVSAELLVNALLPGLESRTLLTASEHSILTYKLWAGRRCMVLRSTAKPEPGAKSEHTFRSPAGYRYKLVRQAGQARSLEVRGPRHRELKQENIECGYCGLSYLSNTPSETRAHRQVHRRAAQLLDPVPNARLAKRLEKTGQLIAIDTQAPMWMQKEVYRRAVKFKRDFRYDFVQWAGDDVNPVKSGWHGYLLPAGPDGTIAGACAFSKVQPGPRDEQWTLAWVWVAPKFRSQGLLTAHWPGFIERYGDFFIEPPMSDAMQRFVRSHGTEHQVAYLNHYEVATQTDLEKPAPAIE
;
A
#
# COMPACT_ATOMS: atom_id res chain seq x y z
N MET A 1 -7.60 35.00 -0.12
CA MET A 1 -7.84 35.99 -1.20
C MET A 1 -8.46 37.21 -0.54
N PHE A 2 -7.89 38.40 -0.73
CA PHE A 2 -8.34 39.63 -0.07
C PHE A 2 -9.74 40.01 -0.59
N ARG A 3 -10.62 40.48 0.31
CA ARG A 3 -11.92 41.03 -0.11
C ARG A 3 -11.66 42.45 -0.65
N PRO A 4 -12.06 42.77 -1.90
CA PRO A 4 -11.93 44.13 -2.43
C PRO A 4 -12.72 45.12 -1.55
N GLN A 5 -12.12 46.28 -1.30
CA GLN A 5 -12.67 47.31 -0.41
C GLN A 5 -13.53 48.33 -1.17
N HIS A 6 -13.28 48.50 -2.47
CA HIS A 6 -14.03 49.39 -3.36
C HIS A 6 -14.59 48.67 -4.58
N LEU A 7 -15.65 49.22 -5.16
CA LEU A 7 -16.39 48.65 -6.30
C LEU A 7 -15.58 48.56 -7.61
N GLY A 8 -14.38 49.16 -7.65
CA GLY A 8 -13.46 49.12 -8.78
C GLY A 8 -12.07 48.59 -8.41
N ASP A 9 -11.90 48.05 -7.20
CA ASP A 9 -10.64 47.39 -6.82
C ASP A 9 -10.47 46.13 -7.67
N ASP A 10 -9.47 46.16 -8.55
CA ASP A 10 -9.11 44.98 -9.31
C ASP A 10 -8.29 44.02 -8.44
N THR A 11 -8.38 42.75 -8.76
CA THR A 11 -7.71 41.71 -7.97
C THR A 11 -6.31 41.46 -8.55
N PHE A 12 -5.27 41.84 -7.81
CA PHE A 12 -3.88 41.64 -8.25
C PHE A 12 -3.44 40.17 -8.10
N GLY A 13 -2.66 39.67 -9.07
CA GLY A 13 -2.02 38.35 -9.00
C GLY A 13 -2.72 37.20 -9.74
N PHE A 14 -3.60 37.48 -10.71
CA PHE A 14 -4.16 36.41 -11.53
C PHE A 14 -3.13 35.79 -12.46
N VAL A 15 -3.13 34.46 -12.46
CA VAL A 15 -2.58 33.65 -13.55
C VAL A 15 -3.52 33.87 -14.75
N GLY A 16 -2.97 34.32 -15.88
CA GLY A 16 -3.76 34.58 -17.08
C GLY A 16 -4.61 33.37 -17.49
N PHE A 17 -5.84 33.62 -17.92
CA PHE A 17 -6.79 32.58 -18.30
C PHE A 17 -6.31 31.88 -19.59
N GLN A 18 -5.85 30.63 -19.47
CA GLN A 18 -5.32 29.88 -20.62
C GLN A 18 -6.45 29.36 -21.50
N LEU A 19 -6.15 29.08 -22.76
CA LEU A 19 -7.10 28.45 -23.69
C LEU A 19 -7.65 27.11 -23.12
N THR A 20 -6.81 26.34 -22.44
CA THR A 20 -7.23 25.09 -21.77
C THR A 20 -8.24 25.33 -20.65
N ASP A 21 -8.13 26.44 -19.92
CA ASP A 21 -9.08 26.80 -18.84
C ASP A 21 -10.42 27.26 -19.42
N ALA A 22 -10.40 27.97 -20.55
CA ALA A 22 -11.60 28.32 -21.30
C ALA A 22 -12.37 27.08 -21.76
N VAL A 23 -11.66 26.10 -22.34
CA VAL A 23 -12.28 24.84 -22.77
C VAL A 23 -12.74 24.02 -21.57
N GLY A 24 -11.97 24.00 -20.48
CA GLY A 24 -12.36 23.37 -19.21
C GLY A 24 -13.68 23.93 -18.66
N LEU A 25 -13.86 25.25 -18.72
CA LEU A 25 -15.12 25.91 -18.35
C LEU A 25 -16.29 25.48 -19.24
N LEU A 26 -16.10 25.41 -20.57
CA LEU A 26 -17.14 24.94 -21.49
C LEU A 26 -17.56 23.50 -21.19
N ILE A 27 -16.60 22.62 -20.92
CA ILE A 27 -16.87 21.24 -20.50
C ILE A 27 -17.69 21.21 -19.20
N TYR A 28 -17.36 22.08 -18.23
CA TYR A 28 -18.09 22.18 -16.97
C TYR A 28 -19.53 22.66 -17.17
N MET A 29 -19.73 23.68 -18.01
CA MET A 29 -21.05 24.19 -18.38
C MET A 29 -21.89 23.12 -19.10
N GLU A 30 -21.29 22.38 -20.03
CA GLU A 30 -21.93 21.26 -20.71
C GLU A 30 -22.36 20.18 -19.70
N HIS A 31 -21.50 19.83 -18.73
CA HIS A 31 -21.86 18.86 -17.69
C HIS A 31 -22.98 19.34 -16.75
N LEU A 32 -23.16 20.65 -16.57
CA LEU A 32 -24.32 21.23 -15.88
C LEU A 32 -25.59 21.22 -16.75
N GLY A 33 -25.49 20.76 -17.99
CA GLY A 33 -26.57 20.72 -18.97
C GLY A 33 -26.91 22.08 -19.56
N ILE A 34 -25.98 23.04 -19.51
CA ILE A 34 -26.06 24.28 -20.29
C ILE A 34 -25.83 23.90 -21.76
N MET A 35 -26.61 24.50 -22.68
CA MET A 35 -26.55 24.21 -24.10
C MET A 35 -25.31 24.83 -24.76
N VAL A 36 -24.15 24.25 -24.47
CA VAL A 36 -22.86 24.53 -25.09
C VAL A 36 -22.22 23.22 -25.54
N SER A 37 -21.34 23.26 -26.54
CA SER A 37 -20.54 22.11 -26.97
C SER A 37 -19.06 22.47 -26.92
N ALA A 38 -18.30 21.73 -26.13
CA ALA A 38 -16.83 21.88 -26.07
C ALA A 38 -16.11 21.03 -27.15
N GLU A 39 -16.83 20.18 -27.88
CA GLU A 39 -16.25 19.09 -28.69
C GLU A 39 -15.21 19.56 -29.73
N LEU A 40 -15.52 20.62 -30.48
CA LEU A 40 -14.61 21.14 -31.51
C LEU A 40 -13.26 21.59 -30.93
N LEU A 41 -13.32 22.34 -29.82
CA LEU A 41 -12.12 22.85 -29.15
C LEU A 41 -11.35 21.73 -28.44
N VAL A 42 -12.06 20.76 -27.86
CA VAL A 42 -11.44 19.56 -27.28
C VAL A 42 -10.65 18.79 -28.34
N ASN A 43 -11.24 18.53 -29.50
CA ASN A 43 -10.58 17.78 -30.58
C ASN A 43 -9.33 18.51 -31.10
N ALA A 44 -9.34 19.84 -31.13
CA ALA A 44 -8.18 20.64 -31.53
C ALA A 44 -7.03 20.59 -30.51
N LEU A 45 -7.33 20.53 -29.22
CA LEU A 45 -6.32 20.55 -28.14
C LEU A 45 -5.80 19.16 -27.76
N LEU A 46 -6.55 18.10 -28.03
CA LEU A 46 -6.23 16.73 -27.59
C LEU A 46 -4.81 16.27 -27.98
N PRO A 47 -4.33 16.45 -29.23
CA PRO A 47 -3.02 15.95 -29.65
C PRO A 47 -1.85 16.54 -28.82
N GLY A 48 -1.99 17.78 -28.33
CA GLY A 48 -0.96 18.45 -27.53
C GLY A 48 -0.91 18.02 -26.06
N LEU A 49 -1.90 17.24 -25.60
CA LEU A 49 -2.02 16.80 -24.21
C LEU A 49 -1.68 15.32 -24.02
N GLU A 50 -1.77 14.48 -25.05
CA GLU A 50 -1.56 13.03 -24.95
C GLU A 50 -0.15 12.64 -24.48
N SER A 51 0.87 13.44 -24.81
CA SER A 51 2.26 13.17 -24.44
C SER A 51 2.67 13.72 -23.07
N ARG A 52 1.79 14.47 -22.39
CA ARG A 52 2.13 15.12 -21.12
C ARG A 52 1.98 14.16 -19.95
N THR A 53 2.96 14.16 -19.04
CA THR A 53 2.96 13.33 -17.83
C THR A 53 2.25 13.99 -16.65
N LEU A 54 2.20 15.33 -16.64
CA LEU A 54 1.52 16.14 -15.62
C LEU A 54 0.47 17.01 -16.31
N LEU A 55 -0.75 17.00 -15.77
CA LEU A 55 -1.90 17.70 -16.32
C LEU A 55 -2.55 18.56 -15.24
N THR A 56 -2.96 19.77 -15.61
CA THR A 56 -3.89 20.56 -14.81
C THR A 56 -5.28 19.93 -14.82
N ALA A 57 -6.18 20.39 -13.94
CA ALA A 57 -7.56 19.89 -13.89
C ALA A 57 -8.33 20.14 -15.21
N SER A 58 -8.09 21.29 -15.84
CA SER A 58 -8.67 21.66 -17.14
C SER A 58 -8.16 20.73 -18.24
N GLU A 59 -6.84 20.51 -18.31
CA GLU A 59 -6.22 19.60 -19.30
C GLU A 59 -6.67 18.15 -19.13
N HIS A 60 -6.77 17.67 -17.89
CA HIS A 60 -7.32 16.34 -17.61
C HIS A 60 -8.79 16.21 -18.03
N SER A 61 -9.57 17.29 -17.89
CA SER A 61 -10.98 17.31 -18.32
C SER A 61 -11.11 17.25 -19.84
N ILE A 62 -10.21 17.93 -20.57
CA ILE A 62 -10.11 17.86 -22.04
C ILE A 62 -9.72 16.42 -22.45
N LEU A 63 -8.65 15.87 -21.87
CA LEU A 63 -8.15 14.53 -22.19
C LEU A 63 -9.22 13.45 -22.00
N THR A 64 -10.06 13.61 -20.97
CA THR A 64 -11.08 12.62 -20.61
C THR A 64 -12.49 12.95 -21.10
N TYR A 65 -12.66 14.01 -21.92
CA TYR A 65 -13.96 14.52 -22.36
C TYR A 65 -14.84 13.44 -23.00
N LYS A 66 -14.34 12.76 -24.04
CA LYS A 66 -15.11 11.73 -24.77
C LYS A 66 -15.53 10.55 -23.89
N LEU A 67 -14.75 10.23 -22.86
CA LEU A 67 -15.07 9.16 -21.92
C LEU A 67 -16.24 9.54 -21.01
N TRP A 68 -16.31 10.82 -20.61
CA TRP A 68 -17.22 11.31 -19.57
C TRP A 68 -18.41 12.12 -20.09
N ALA A 69 -18.41 12.52 -21.36
CA ALA A 69 -19.47 13.30 -21.99
C ALA A 69 -20.85 12.67 -21.73
N GLY A 70 -21.71 13.43 -21.06
CA GLY A 70 -23.04 13.02 -20.64
C GLY A 70 -23.10 11.90 -19.60
N ARG A 71 -21.97 11.38 -19.08
CA ARG A 71 -21.91 10.29 -18.10
C ARG A 71 -21.63 10.76 -16.67
N ARG A 72 -21.29 12.04 -16.45
CA ARG A 72 -20.98 12.57 -15.12
C ARG A 72 -22.23 12.83 -14.28
N CYS A 73 -22.02 12.81 -12.96
CA CYS A 73 -22.90 13.40 -11.97
C CYS A 73 -22.11 14.50 -11.25
N MET A 74 -22.72 15.67 -11.09
CA MET A 74 -22.13 16.81 -10.39
C MET A 74 -23.05 17.24 -9.26
N VAL A 75 -22.48 17.59 -8.12
CA VAL A 75 -23.24 18.11 -6.98
C VAL A 75 -22.68 19.47 -6.61
N LEU A 76 -23.47 20.51 -6.87
CA LEU A 76 -23.22 21.85 -6.37
C LEU A 76 -23.80 21.95 -4.96
N ARG A 77 -23.02 22.43 -4.01
CA ARG A 77 -23.45 22.62 -2.61
C ARG A 77 -23.40 24.09 -2.27
N SER A 78 -24.45 24.57 -1.61
CA SER A 78 -24.50 25.92 -1.08
C SER A 78 -23.53 26.08 0.09
N THR A 79 -22.88 27.24 0.15
CA THR A 79 -22.02 27.64 1.28
C THR A 79 -22.82 28.31 2.40
N ALA A 80 -24.13 28.54 2.22
CA ALA A 80 -24.99 29.13 3.24
C ALA A 80 -25.03 28.25 4.50
N LYS A 81 -25.10 28.88 5.68
CA LYS A 81 -25.16 28.15 6.96
C LYS A 81 -26.41 27.24 7.03
N PRO A 82 -26.32 26.04 7.61
CA PRO A 82 -27.47 25.18 7.87
C PRO A 82 -28.50 25.88 8.77
N GLU A 83 -29.70 26.10 8.26
CA GLU A 83 -30.85 26.54 9.05
C GLU A 83 -31.73 25.32 9.33
N PRO A 84 -32.12 25.07 10.59
CA PRO A 84 -33.09 24.03 10.91
C PRO A 84 -34.40 24.26 10.16
N GLY A 85 -34.98 23.20 9.60
CA GLY A 85 -36.25 23.30 8.89
C GLY A 85 -36.54 22.11 8.00
N ALA A 86 -37.77 22.07 7.47
CA ALA A 86 -38.20 21.02 6.57
C ALA A 86 -37.32 20.97 5.31
N LYS A 87 -36.94 19.75 4.93
CA LYS A 87 -36.25 19.47 3.67
C LYS A 87 -37.29 19.21 2.59
N SER A 88 -37.11 19.84 1.42
CA SER A 88 -37.89 19.52 0.23
C SER A 88 -36.96 19.17 -0.92
N GLU A 89 -37.42 18.26 -1.76
CA GLU A 89 -36.69 17.82 -2.96
C GLU A 89 -37.54 18.10 -4.20
N HIS A 90 -36.91 18.67 -5.22
CA HIS A 90 -37.53 18.91 -6.52
C HIS A 90 -36.67 18.28 -7.60
N THR A 91 -37.28 17.46 -8.43
CA THR A 91 -36.61 16.81 -9.56
C THR A 91 -37.12 17.38 -10.87
N PHE A 92 -36.22 17.56 -11.84
CA PHE A 92 -36.55 18.07 -13.16
C PHE A 92 -35.71 17.35 -14.22
N ARG A 93 -36.27 17.15 -15.41
CA ARG A 93 -35.56 16.56 -16.56
C ARG A 93 -35.58 17.54 -17.72
N SER A 94 -34.40 17.88 -18.26
CA SER A 94 -34.32 18.76 -19.42
C SER A 94 -34.64 18.03 -20.73
N PRO A 95 -34.98 18.76 -21.80
CA PRO A 95 -35.14 18.18 -23.15
C PRO A 95 -33.89 17.46 -23.65
N ALA A 96 -32.70 17.93 -23.27
CA ALA A 96 -31.42 17.29 -23.58
C ALA A 96 -31.15 16.01 -22.76
N GLY A 97 -32.07 15.62 -21.87
CA GLY A 97 -32.01 14.38 -21.11
C GLY A 97 -31.23 14.45 -19.79
N TYR A 98 -30.77 15.64 -19.38
CA TYR A 98 -30.17 15.84 -18.06
C TYR A 98 -31.23 15.73 -16.96
N ARG A 99 -30.84 15.17 -15.82
CA ARG A 99 -31.69 15.06 -14.64
C ARG A 99 -31.13 15.93 -13.52
N TYR A 100 -31.98 16.77 -12.96
CA TYR A 100 -31.66 17.70 -11.90
C TYR A 100 -32.39 17.28 -10.63
N LYS A 101 -31.70 17.31 -9.50
CA LYS A 101 -32.29 17.18 -8.16
C LYS A 101 -31.86 18.37 -7.33
N LEU A 102 -32.80 19.27 -7.06
CA LEU A 102 -32.63 20.43 -6.19
C LEU A 102 -33.14 20.08 -4.79
N VAL A 103 -32.25 20.14 -3.80
CA VAL A 103 -32.60 20.02 -2.39
C VAL A 103 -32.68 21.40 -1.79
N ARG A 104 -33.80 21.69 -1.12
CA ARG A 104 -34.01 22.90 -0.34
C ARG A 104 -34.20 22.57 1.13
N GLN A 105 -33.83 23.49 2.00
CA GLN A 105 -34.07 23.41 3.44
C GLN A 105 -34.52 24.77 3.92
N ALA A 106 -35.66 24.83 4.61
CA ALA A 106 -36.28 26.09 5.02
C ALA A 106 -36.46 27.07 3.83
N GLY A 107 -36.81 26.56 2.64
CA GLY A 107 -36.97 27.34 1.42
C GLY A 107 -35.68 27.73 0.68
N GLN A 108 -34.52 27.66 1.33
CA GLN A 108 -33.20 27.98 0.75
C GLN A 108 -32.60 26.80 -0.02
N ALA A 109 -31.93 27.08 -1.14
CA ALA A 109 -31.24 26.06 -1.94
C ALA A 109 -30.00 25.52 -1.20
N ARG A 110 -29.96 24.19 -1.01
CA ARG A 110 -28.87 23.49 -0.32
C ARG A 110 -27.92 22.79 -1.28
N SER A 111 -28.47 22.05 -2.24
CA SER A 111 -27.66 21.39 -3.25
C SER A 111 -28.42 21.21 -4.54
N LEU A 112 -27.67 21.29 -5.65
CA LEU A 112 -28.14 20.92 -6.97
C LEU A 112 -27.30 19.75 -7.46
N GLU A 113 -27.93 18.60 -7.61
CA GLU A 113 -27.33 17.46 -8.28
C GLU A 113 -27.76 17.44 -9.75
N VAL A 114 -26.78 17.32 -10.64
CA VAL A 114 -26.97 17.26 -12.10
C VAL A 114 -26.39 15.95 -12.62
N ARG A 115 -27.26 15.07 -13.13
CA ARG A 115 -26.88 13.81 -13.77
C ARG A 115 -26.98 13.95 -15.28
N GLY A 116 -25.90 13.61 -15.98
CA GLY A 116 -25.87 13.58 -17.43
C GLY A 116 -26.82 12.53 -18.03
N PRO A 117 -27.19 12.67 -19.31
CA PRO A 117 -28.16 11.80 -19.99
C PRO A 117 -27.74 10.33 -20.07
N ARG A 118 -26.43 10.05 -20.07
CA ARG A 118 -25.83 8.71 -20.13
C ARG A 118 -25.25 8.27 -18.78
N HIS A 119 -25.51 9.00 -17.70
CA HIS A 119 -24.98 8.69 -16.38
C HIS A 119 -25.51 7.33 -15.88
N ARG A 120 -24.59 6.49 -15.40
CA ARG A 120 -24.86 5.22 -14.74
C ARG A 120 -24.18 5.23 -13.38
N GLU A 121 -24.94 4.89 -12.36
CA GLU A 121 -24.43 4.73 -11.01
C GLU A 121 -23.61 3.43 -10.97
N LEU A 122 -22.35 3.53 -10.56
CA LEU A 122 -21.51 2.37 -10.34
C LEU A 122 -21.80 1.85 -8.94
N LYS A 123 -22.22 0.59 -8.82
CA LYS A 123 -22.24 -0.10 -7.54
C LYS A 123 -20.79 -0.35 -7.14
N GLN A 124 -20.31 0.42 -6.17
CA GLN A 124 -18.95 0.31 -5.63
C GLN A 124 -19.06 -0.24 -4.22
N GLU A 125 -18.26 -1.26 -3.94
CA GLU A 125 -18.17 -1.90 -2.65
C GLU A 125 -16.70 -1.94 -2.25
N ASN A 126 -16.42 -1.77 -0.96
CA ASN A 126 -15.08 -1.92 -0.44
C ASN A 126 -14.79 -3.42 -0.27
N ILE A 127 -13.84 -3.94 -1.05
CA ILE A 127 -13.48 -5.35 -1.08
C ILE A 127 -12.06 -5.49 -0.53
N GLU A 128 -11.87 -6.40 0.42
CA GLU A 128 -10.53 -6.86 0.81
C GLU A 128 -10.13 -8.08 -0.01
N CYS A 129 -8.98 -8.02 -0.68
CA CYS A 129 -8.46 -9.15 -1.44
C CYS A 129 -7.91 -10.22 -0.50
N GLY A 130 -8.53 -11.41 -0.44
CA GLY A 130 -8.06 -12.53 0.39
C GLY A 130 -6.66 -13.07 0.05
N TYR A 131 -6.09 -12.73 -1.11
CA TYR A 131 -4.74 -13.14 -1.50
C TYR A 131 -3.67 -12.11 -1.11
N CYS A 132 -3.87 -10.83 -1.47
CA CYS A 132 -2.86 -9.79 -1.25
C CYS A 132 -3.11 -8.89 -0.02
N GLY A 133 -4.31 -8.96 0.57
CA GLY A 133 -4.73 -8.17 1.74
C GLY A 133 -5.01 -6.69 1.45
N LEU A 134 -5.03 -6.27 0.18
CA LEU A 134 -5.37 -4.89 -0.17
C LEU A 134 -6.89 -4.69 -0.14
N SER A 135 -7.36 -3.68 0.59
CA SER A 135 -8.73 -3.16 0.51
C SER A 135 -8.83 -2.14 -0.63
N TYR A 136 -9.83 -2.28 -1.50
CA TYR A 136 -10.02 -1.43 -2.68
C TYR A 136 -11.50 -1.33 -3.09
N LEU A 137 -11.87 -0.27 -3.81
CA LEU A 137 -13.24 -0.11 -4.31
C LEU A 137 -13.47 -0.93 -5.58
N SER A 138 -14.51 -1.75 -5.58
CA SER A 138 -14.94 -2.51 -6.75
C SER A 138 -15.38 -1.58 -7.89
N ASN A 139 -15.30 -2.08 -9.13
CA ASN A 139 -15.77 -1.38 -10.33
C ASN A 139 -15.15 0.01 -10.58
N THR A 140 -13.98 0.29 -9.99
CA THR A 140 -13.17 1.47 -10.32
C THR A 140 -11.90 1.05 -11.07
N PRO A 141 -11.69 1.52 -12.31
CA PRO A 141 -10.52 1.12 -13.10
C PRO A 141 -9.18 1.46 -12.46
N SER A 142 -9.08 2.58 -11.74
CA SER A 142 -7.86 3.00 -11.03
C SER A 142 -7.50 2.02 -9.91
N GLU A 143 -8.43 1.74 -9.01
CA GLU A 143 -8.24 0.79 -7.91
C GLU A 143 -7.98 -0.62 -8.43
N THR A 144 -8.69 -1.04 -9.48
CA THR A 144 -8.46 -2.36 -10.10
C THR A 144 -7.03 -2.49 -10.63
N ARG A 145 -6.48 -1.43 -11.24
CA ARG A 145 -5.07 -1.42 -11.69
C ARG A 145 -4.10 -1.44 -10.50
N ALA A 146 -4.35 -0.63 -9.48
CA ALA A 146 -3.53 -0.60 -8.27
C ALA A 146 -3.53 -1.98 -7.58
N HIS A 147 -4.70 -2.60 -7.43
CA HIS A 147 -4.86 -3.96 -6.92
C HIS A 147 -4.04 -4.96 -7.73
N ARG A 148 -4.14 -4.98 -9.07
CA ARG A 148 -3.33 -5.90 -9.90
C ARG A 148 -1.82 -5.72 -9.69
N GLN A 149 -1.35 -4.49 -9.50
CA GLN A 149 0.06 -4.22 -9.24
C GLN A 149 0.50 -4.77 -7.88
N VAL A 150 -0.28 -4.53 -6.83
CA VAL A 150 -0.03 -5.06 -5.48
C VAL A 150 -0.10 -6.58 -5.48
N HIS A 151 -1.11 -7.15 -6.16
CA HIS A 151 -1.30 -8.59 -6.29
C HIS A 151 -0.10 -9.27 -6.95
N ARG A 152 0.42 -8.70 -8.04
CA ARG A 152 1.64 -9.20 -8.70
C ARG A 152 2.85 -9.19 -7.78
N ARG A 153 3.02 -8.13 -6.97
CA ARG A 153 4.12 -8.04 -5.99
C ARG A 153 3.96 -9.05 -4.85
N ALA A 154 2.73 -9.24 -4.37
CA ALA A 154 2.43 -10.25 -3.36
C ALA A 154 2.73 -11.67 -3.88
N ALA A 155 2.35 -11.95 -5.13
CA ALA A 155 2.61 -13.24 -5.76
C ALA A 155 4.10 -13.61 -5.82
N GLN A 156 4.98 -12.63 -6.08
CA GLN A 156 6.43 -12.86 -6.07
C GLN A 156 6.99 -13.31 -4.71
N LEU A 157 6.27 -13.02 -3.61
CA LEU A 157 6.67 -13.37 -2.25
C LEU A 157 5.94 -14.62 -1.73
N LEU A 158 4.64 -14.74 -2.00
CA LEU A 158 3.81 -15.85 -1.53
C LEU A 158 4.03 -17.12 -2.38
N ASP A 159 4.20 -16.93 -3.69
CA ASP A 159 4.43 -17.99 -4.67
C ASP A 159 5.73 -17.68 -5.46
N PRO A 160 6.89 -17.68 -4.79
CA PRO A 160 8.16 -17.35 -5.42
C PRO A 160 8.48 -18.32 -6.57
N VAL A 161 8.98 -17.74 -7.65
CA VAL A 161 9.46 -18.47 -8.84
C VAL A 161 10.98 -18.64 -8.80
N PRO A 162 11.54 -19.58 -9.59
CA PRO A 162 12.98 -19.81 -9.65
C PRO A 162 13.79 -18.54 -9.95
N ASN A 163 14.87 -18.34 -9.22
CA ASN A 163 15.78 -17.22 -9.40
C ASN A 163 17.14 -17.70 -9.89
N ALA A 164 17.37 -17.56 -11.21
CA ALA A 164 18.61 -18.00 -11.86
C ALA A 164 19.89 -17.39 -11.24
N ARG A 165 19.80 -16.17 -10.68
CA ARG A 165 20.97 -15.53 -10.03
C ARG A 165 21.31 -16.19 -8.70
N LEU A 166 20.31 -16.67 -7.97
CA LEU A 166 20.54 -17.42 -6.74
C LEU A 166 20.98 -18.86 -7.07
N ALA A 167 20.35 -19.52 -8.05
CA ALA A 167 20.71 -20.87 -8.50
C ALA A 167 22.22 -20.96 -8.84
N LYS A 168 22.69 -20.07 -9.71
CA LYS A 168 24.11 -19.98 -10.11
C LYS A 168 25.07 -19.72 -8.95
N ARG A 169 24.59 -19.09 -7.87
CA ARG A 169 25.40 -18.88 -6.66
C ARG A 169 25.43 -20.14 -5.80
N LEU A 170 24.29 -20.78 -5.58
CA LEU A 170 24.19 -22.04 -4.85
C LEU A 170 25.06 -23.14 -5.50
N GLU A 171 25.07 -23.23 -6.83
CA GLU A 171 25.94 -24.15 -7.57
C GLU A 171 27.43 -23.93 -7.30
N LYS A 172 27.84 -22.67 -7.05
CA LYS A 172 29.25 -22.31 -6.85
C LYS A 172 29.71 -22.48 -5.40
N THR A 173 28.90 -22.06 -4.43
CA THR A 173 29.29 -22.07 -3.01
C THR A 173 28.82 -23.32 -2.28
N GLY A 174 27.79 -24.01 -2.76
CA GLY A 174 27.18 -25.17 -2.09
C GLY A 174 26.53 -24.86 -0.73
N GLN A 175 26.59 -23.60 -0.27
CA GLN A 175 26.15 -23.16 1.05
C GLN A 175 25.41 -21.82 0.97
N LEU A 176 24.63 -21.54 2.03
CA LEU A 176 24.01 -20.24 2.24
C LEU A 176 25.07 -19.14 2.39
N ILE A 177 24.86 -18.04 1.67
CA ILE A 177 25.75 -16.88 1.70
C ILE A 177 25.16 -15.86 2.67
N ALA A 178 25.98 -15.39 3.61
CA ALA A 178 25.63 -14.27 4.47
C ALA A 178 25.51 -12.98 3.65
N ILE A 179 24.40 -12.27 3.82
CA ILE A 179 24.10 -11.02 3.14
C ILE A 179 24.41 -9.89 4.11
N ASP A 180 25.60 -9.34 3.97
CA ASP A 180 26.13 -8.24 4.77
C ASP A 180 26.25 -6.96 3.92
N THR A 181 26.98 -5.96 4.43
CA THR A 181 27.25 -4.68 3.75
C THR A 181 27.88 -4.84 2.36
N GLN A 182 28.63 -5.91 2.11
CA GLN A 182 29.35 -6.17 0.85
C GLN A 182 28.51 -6.98 -0.14
N ALA A 183 27.40 -7.57 0.32
CA ALA A 183 26.54 -8.36 -0.54
C ALA A 183 25.89 -7.48 -1.64
N PRO A 184 25.69 -8.00 -2.85
CA PRO A 184 25.07 -7.22 -3.92
C PRO A 184 23.67 -6.73 -3.56
N MET A 185 23.36 -5.47 -3.90
CA MET A 185 22.09 -4.83 -3.56
C MET A 185 20.85 -5.63 -3.93
N TRP A 186 20.89 -6.44 -4.99
CA TRP A 186 19.73 -7.26 -5.36
C TRP A 186 19.40 -8.32 -4.29
N MET A 187 20.38 -8.90 -3.60
CA MET A 187 20.14 -9.87 -2.52
C MET A 187 19.60 -9.17 -1.28
N GLN A 188 20.17 -8.00 -0.95
CA GLN A 188 19.70 -7.16 0.14
C GLN A 188 18.24 -6.75 -0.06
N LYS A 189 17.85 -6.42 -1.31
CA LYS A 189 16.45 -6.16 -1.70
C LYS A 189 15.54 -7.37 -1.50
N GLU A 190 16.00 -8.58 -1.82
CA GLU A 190 15.19 -9.79 -1.61
C GLU A 190 14.98 -10.10 -0.12
N VAL A 191 15.97 -9.82 0.73
CA VAL A 191 15.84 -9.88 2.20
C VAL A 191 14.85 -8.82 2.68
N TYR A 192 15.03 -7.56 2.28
CA TYR A 192 14.17 -6.43 2.65
C TYR A 192 12.70 -6.68 2.30
N ARG A 193 12.41 -7.15 1.08
CA ARG A 193 11.03 -7.46 0.65
C ARG A 193 10.34 -8.48 1.56
N ARG A 194 11.08 -9.46 2.07
CA ARG A 194 10.58 -10.48 3.00
C ARG A 194 10.47 -9.95 4.42
N ALA A 195 11.38 -9.08 4.84
CA ALA A 195 11.28 -8.35 6.10
C ALA A 195 10.02 -7.46 6.13
N VAL A 196 9.70 -6.76 5.04
CA VAL A 196 8.45 -5.98 4.91
C VAL A 196 7.21 -6.88 4.99
N LYS A 197 7.27 -8.10 4.43
CA LYS A 197 6.18 -9.07 4.54
C LYS A 197 6.04 -9.61 5.95
N PHE A 198 7.15 -9.95 6.62
CA PHE A 198 7.19 -10.30 8.04
C PHE A 198 6.57 -9.21 8.92
N LYS A 199 6.99 -7.95 8.75
CA LYS A 199 6.39 -6.79 9.42
C LYS A 199 4.86 -6.79 9.29
N ARG A 200 4.34 -6.97 8.08
CA ARG A 200 2.88 -6.94 7.82
C ARG A 200 2.14 -8.11 8.45
N ASP A 201 2.70 -9.31 8.35
CA ASP A 201 2.09 -10.52 8.88
C ASP A 201 2.03 -10.51 10.42
N PHE A 202 3.05 -9.94 11.07
CA PHE A 202 3.19 -9.87 12.53
C PHE A 202 2.82 -8.50 13.13
N ARG A 203 2.33 -7.57 12.31
CA ARG A 203 1.84 -6.24 12.72
C ARG A 203 2.86 -5.37 13.46
N TYR A 204 4.15 -5.51 13.13
CA TYR A 204 5.17 -4.61 13.66
C TYR A 204 5.07 -3.21 13.03
N ASP A 205 5.50 -2.19 13.77
CA ASP A 205 5.50 -0.80 13.31
C ASP A 205 6.72 -0.45 12.44
N PHE A 206 7.82 -1.18 12.57
CA PHE A 206 9.05 -1.00 11.81
C PHE A 206 9.47 -2.30 11.09
N VAL A 207 10.39 -2.18 10.13
CA VAL A 207 10.96 -3.32 9.41
C VAL A 207 12.17 -3.84 10.20
N GLN A 208 12.20 -5.14 10.50
CA GLN A 208 13.25 -5.80 11.30
C GLN A 208 14.55 -6.00 10.49
N TRP A 209 14.88 -5.09 9.59
CA TRP A 209 16.06 -5.20 8.73
C TRP A 209 16.73 -3.83 8.62
N ALA A 210 18.05 -3.81 8.81
CA ALA A 210 18.83 -2.58 8.87
C ALA A 210 19.27 -2.04 7.50
N GLY A 211 18.63 -2.48 6.41
CA GLY A 211 18.82 -1.94 5.05
C GLY A 211 17.47 -1.72 4.36
N ASP A 212 17.48 -1.08 3.19
CA ASP A 212 16.27 -0.84 2.41
C ASP A 212 16.52 -0.99 0.89
N ASP A 213 15.58 -0.51 0.06
CA ASP A 213 15.67 -0.62 -1.41
C ASP A 213 16.77 0.25 -2.04
N VAL A 214 17.36 1.17 -1.29
CA VAL A 214 18.36 2.14 -1.74
C VAL A 214 19.64 2.06 -0.92
N ASN A 215 19.49 1.93 0.40
CA ASN A 215 20.57 1.92 1.36
C ASN A 215 20.99 0.50 1.71
N PRO A 216 22.31 0.17 1.68
CA PRO A 216 22.79 -1.12 2.09
C PRO A 216 22.54 -1.35 3.59
N VAL A 217 22.52 -2.62 3.98
CA VAL A 217 22.42 -3.02 5.38
C VAL A 217 23.57 -2.44 6.21
N LYS A 218 23.29 -2.03 7.44
CA LYS A 218 24.30 -1.57 8.41
C LYS A 218 25.23 -2.70 8.87
N SER A 219 26.43 -2.34 9.32
CA SER A 219 27.37 -3.26 9.96
C SER A 219 26.75 -3.97 11.17
N GLY A 220 27.12 -5.23 11.41
CA GLY A 220 26.59 -6.03 12.51
C GLY A 220 25.27 -6.73 12.20
N TRP A 221 24.80 -6.70 10.95
CA TRP A 221 23.62 -7.43 10.47
C TRP A 221 24.01 -8.43 9.37
N HIS A 222 23.44 -9.63 9.45
CA HIS A 222 23.61 -10.69 8.46
C HIS A 222 22.25 -11.22 8.04
N GLY A 223 21.89 -11.02 6.77
CA GLY A 223 20.70 -11.62 6.18
C GLY A 223 21.00 -12.96 5.52
N TYR A 224 19.99 -13.79 5.36
CA TYR A 224 20.06 -15.02 4.57
C TYR A 224 18.81 -15.15 3.71
N LEU A 225 18.97 -15.68 2.51
CA LEU A 225 17.88 -16.12 1.65
C LEU A 225 17.78 -17.64 1.75
N LEU A 226 16.60 -18.14 2.07
CA LEU A 226 16.33 -19.58 2.23
C LEU A 226 15.82 -20.14 0.88
N PRO A 227 16.63 -20.94 0.16
CA PRO A 227 16.22 -21.53 -1.10
C PRO A 227 15.28 -22.73 -0.86
N ALA A 228 14.26 -22.89 -1.70
CA ALA A 228 13.40 -24.07 -1.70
C ALA A 228 14.07 -25.30 -2.33
N GLY A 229 15.07 -25.07 -3.20
CA GLY A 229 15.72 -26.09 -3.99
C GLY A 229 16.91 -25.51 -4.79
N PRO A 230 17.56 -26.36 -5.61
CA PRO A 230 18.74 -25.97 -6.39
C PRO A 230 18.44 -24.95 -7.50
N ASP A 231 17.18 -24.83 -7.91
CA ASP A 231 16.67 -23.87 -8.89
C ASP A 231 16.73 -22.39 -8.42
N GLY A 232 17.14 -22.17 -7.16
CA GLY A 232 17.27 -20.84 -6.57
C GLY A 232 15.94 -20.19 -6.22
N THR A 233 14.83 -20.94 -6.14
CA THR A 233 13.55 -20.40 -5.67
C THR A 233 13.69 -19.87 -4.25
N ILE A 234 13.44 -18.58 -4.02
CA ILE A 234 13.64 -17.93 -2.72
C ILE A 234 12.37 -18.06 -1.86
N ALA A 235 12.27 -19.16 -1.11
CA ALA A 235 11.12 -19.48 -0.27
C ALA A 235 11.06 -18.67 1.03
N GLY A 236 12.18 -18.15 1.52
CA GLY A 236 12.19 -17.41 2.77
C GLY A 236 13.42 -16.55 2.95
N ALA A 237 13.48 -15.87 4.09
CA ALA A 237 14.65 -15.14 4.54
C ALA A 237 14.68 -15.07 6.08
N CYS A 238 15.85 -14.87 6.63
CA CYS A 238 16.05 -14.55 8.03
C CYS A 238 17.17 -13.54 8.20
N ALA A 239 17.26 -12.92 9.38
CA ALA A 239 18.36 -12.03 9.71
C ALA A 239 18.88 -12.24 11.12
N PHE A 240 20.20 -12.12 11.26
CA PHE A 240 20.93 -12.09 12.51
C PHE A 240 21.48 -10.68 12.76
N SER A 241 21.48 -10.25 14.02
CA SER A 241 21.97 -8.93 14.45
C SER A 241 22.86 -9.05 15.67
N LYS A 242 23.96 -8.29 15.68
CA LYS A 242 24.78 -7.98 16.87
C LYS A 242 24.41 -6.65 17.52
N VAL A 243 23.65 -5.81 16.81
CA VAL A 243 23.25 -4.46 17.28
C VAL A 243 22.06 -4.54 18.23
N GLN A 244 21.29 -5.62 18.13
CA GLN A 244 20.28 -6.01 19.11
C GLN A 244 20.82 -7.22 19.88
N PRO A 245 21.81 -7.05 20.76
CA PRO A 245 22.33 -8.16 21.53
C PRO A 245 21.19 -8.75 22.36
N GLY A 246 21.18 -10.07 22.48
CA GLY A 246 20.27 -10.77 23.38
C GLY A 246 20.55 -10.41 24.84
N PRO A 247 19.99 -11.16 25.80
CA PRO A 247 20.24 -10.96 27.24
C PRO A 247 21.73 -11.03 27.65
N ARG A 248 22.62 -11.45 26.74
CA ARG A 248 24.07 -11.43 26.88
C ARG A 248 24.62 -10.45 25.84
N ASP A 249 25.32 -9.41 26.31
CA ASP A 249 25.78 -8.24 25.53
C ASP A 249 26.71 -8.55 24.32
N GLU A 250 27.02 -9.82 24.04
CA GLU A 250 27.91 -10.24 22.96
C GLU A 250 27.34 -11.35 22.05
N GLN A 251 26.11 -11.78 22.31
CA GLN A 251 25.49 -12.88 21.57
C GLN A 251 24.83 -12.39 20.28
N TRP A 252 24.99 -13.15 19.18
CA TRP A 252 24.18 -12.93 17.99
C TRP A 252 22.71 -13.18 18.30
N THR A 253 21.83 -12.37 17.70
CA THR A 253 20.38 -12.53 17.81
C THR A 253 19.77 -12.84 16.46
N LEU A 254 19.00 -13.92 16.35
CA LEU A 254 18.07 -14.15 15.25
C LEU A 254 16.88 -13.20 15.43
N ALA A 255 16.93 -12.08 14.72
CA ALA A 255 15.97 -10.99 14.85
C ALA A 255 14.61 -11.32 14.19
N TRP A 256 14.65 -12.03 13.06
CA TRP A 256 13.43 -12.52 12.42
C TRP A 256 13.71 -13.66 11.45
N VAL A 257 12.68 -14.46 11.21
CA VAL A 257 12.61 -15.45 10.15
C VAL A 257 11.23 -15.42 9.51
N TRP A 258 11.20 -15.44 8.19
CA TRP A 258 9.97 -15.53 7.42
C TRP A 258 10.12 -16.53 6.29
N VAL A 259 9.15 -17.43 6.19
CA VAL A 259 9.02 -18.42 5.11
C VAL A 259 7.66 -18.25 4.47
N ALA A 260 7.63 -18.22 3.14
CA ALA A 260 6.42 -18.14 2.35
C ALA A 260 5.47 -19.28 2.74
N PRO A 261 4.15 -19.02 2.92
CA PRO A 261 3.22 -20.00 3.48
C PRO A 261 3.26 -21.38 2.80
N LYS A 262 3.36 -21.40 1.47
CA LYS A 262 3.45 -22.63 0.66
C LYS A 262 4.63 -23.53 1.01
N PHE A 263 5.72 -22.95 1.51
CA PHE A 263 6.98 -23.65 1.80
C PHE A 263 7.21 -23.92 3.29
N ARG A 264 6.24 -23.57 4.15
CA ARG A 264 6.30 -23.88 5.58
C ARG A 264 6.18 -25.39 5.80
N SER A 265 6.79 -25.87 6.89
CA SER A 265 6.80 -27.30 7.25
C SER A 265 7.48 -28.24 6.25
N GLN A 266 8.24 -27.70 5.28
CA GLN A 266 9.04 -28.49 4.33
C GLN A 266 10.50 -28.67 4.78
N GLY A 267 10.80 -28.40 6.06
CA GLY A 267 12.15 -28.58 6.61
C GLY A 267 13.19 -27.55 6.15
N LEU A 268 12.80 -26.46 5.48
CA LEU A 268 13.75 -25.45 4.97
C LEU A 268 14.64 -24.85 6.06
N LEU A 269 14.03 -24.42 7.17
CA LEU A 269 14.80 -23.88 8.30
C LEU A 269 15.63 -24.99 8.97
N THR A 270 15.07 -26.19 9.13
CA THR A 270 15.75 -27.36 9.71
C THR A 270 17.03 -27.69 8.95
N ALA A 271 17.00 -27.67 7.61
CA ALA A 271 18.14 -27.98 6.77
C ALA A 271 19.32 -27.00 6.94
N HIS A 272 19.03 -25.75 7.30
CA HIS A 272 20.03 -24.69 7.42
C HIS A 272 20.40 -24.37 8.88
N TRP A 273 19.61 -24.84 9.84
CA TRP A 273 19.81 -24.57 11.26
C TRP A 273 21.21 -24.98 11.79
N PRO A 274 21.74 -26.18 11.48
CA PRO A 274 23.07 -26.56 11.95
C PRO A 274 24.18 -25.60 11.50
N GLY A 275 24.10 -25.10 10.26
CA GLY A 275 25.06 -24.11 9.75
C GLY A 275 24.95 -22.75 10.43
N PHE A 276 23.76 -22.38 10.91
CA PHE A 276 23.60 -21.18 11.73
C PHE A 276 24.21 -21.36 13.13
N ILE A 277 24.04 -22.52 13.75
CA ILE A 277 24.65 -22.85 15.04
C ILE A 277 26.18 -22.90 14.93
N GLU A 278 26.72 -23.51 13.87
CA GLU A 278 28.16 -23.54 13.61
C GLU A 278 28.73 -22.12 13.46
N ARG A 279 28.01 -21.24 12.78
CA ARG A 279 28.49 -19.88 12.47
C ARG A 279 28.30 -18.88 13.61
N TYR A 280 27.18 -18.95 14.31
CA TYR A 280 26.77 -17.95 15.31
C TYR A 280 26.82 -18.48 16.73
N GLY A 281 27.16 -19.75 16.91
CA GLY A 281 27.11 -20.44 18.19
C GLY A 281 25.68 -20.65 18.66
N ASP A 282 25.52 -20.74 19.96
CA ASP A 282 24.23 -20.69 20.61
C ASP A 282 23.74 -19.24 20.59
N PHE A 283 22.97 -18.86 19.57
CA PHE A 283 22.47 -17.49 19.38
C PHE A 283 21.11 -17.29 20.07
N PHE A 284 20.80 -16.03 20.38
CA PHE A 284 19.54 -15.62 20.97
C PHE A 284 18.44 -15.57 19.90
N ILE A 285 17.20 -15.92 20.24
CA ILE A 285 16.05 -15.80 19.31
C ILE A 285 15.18 -14.68 19.85
N GLU A 286 15.00 -13.62 19.06
CA GLU A 286 14.27 -12.43 19.49
C GLU A 286 12.78 -12.75 19.67
N PRO A 287 12.19 -12.47 20.86
CA PRO A 287 10.75 -12.51 21.04
C PRO A 287 10.05 -11.29 20.39
N PRO A 288 8.73 -11.37 20.12
CA PRO A 288 7.85 -12.51 20.33
C PRO A 288 8.03 -13.64 19.28
N MET A 289 7.99 -14.88 19.77
CA MET A 289 8.08 -16.07 18.91
C MET A 289 6.68 -16.59 18.53
N SER A 290 6.45 -16.82 17.24
CA SER A 290 5.23 -17.51 16.76
C SER A 290 5.17 -18.96 17.27
N ASP A 291 3.97 -19.52 17.43
CA ASP A 291 3.78 -20.94 17.83
C ASP A 291 4.61 -21.92 16.96
N ALA A 292 4.73 -21.62 15.67
CA ALA A 292 5.52 -22.43 14.75
C ALA A 292 7.02 -22.40 15.10
N MET A 293 7.53 -21.22 15.49
CA MET A 293 8.92 -21.05 15.92
C MET A 293 9.15 -21.69 17.29
N GLN A 294 8.21 -21.58 18.23
CA GLN A 294 8.30 -22.23 19.54
C GLN A 294 8.39 -23.76 19.38
N ARG A 295 7.50 -24.36 18.56
CA ARG A 295 7.56 -25.80 18.25
C ARG A 295 8.87 -26.19 17.59
N PHE A 296 9.36 -25.37 16.66
CA PHE A 296 10.64 -25.60 16.00
C PHE A 296 11.81 -25.63 16.99
N VAL A 297 11.89 -24.64 17.89
CA VAL A 297 12.95 -24.54 18.90
C VAL A 297 12.92 -25.75 19.85
N ARG A 298 11.73 -26.22 20.26
CA ARG A 298 11.62 -27.44 21.10
C ARG A 298 12.19 -28.68 20.42
N SER A 299 12.08 -28.78 19.11
CA SER A 299 12.53 -29.95 18.36
C SER A 299 13.99 -29.87 17.91
N HIS A 300 14.51 -28.68 17.62
CA HIS A 300 15.79 -28.49 16.91
C HIS A 300 16.72 -27.43 17.55
N GLY A 301 16.26 -26.74 18.59
CA GLY A 301 17.07 -25.77 19.33
C GLY A 301 18.13 -26.45 20.20
N THR A 302 19.11 -25.66 20.62
CA THR A 302 20.06 -26.06 21.67
C THR A 302 19.36 -26.19 23.02
N GLU A 303 19.98 -26.88 23.99
CA GLU A 303 19.44 -26.96 25.36
C GLU A 303 19.15 -25.58 25.96
N HIS A 304 20.03 -24.61 25.68
CA HIS A 304 19.88 -23.25 26.16
C HIS A 304 18.75 -22.48 25.46
N GLN A 305 18.57 -22.63 24.15
CA GLN A 305 17.44 -22.05 23.43
C GLN A 305 16.10 -22.61 23.92
N VAL A 306 16.04 -23.91 24.20
CA VAL A 306 14.85 -24.56 24.79
C VAL A 306 14.60 -24.05 26.21
N ALA A 307 15.63 -23.93 27.05
CA ALA A 307 15.50 -23.37 28.39
C ALA A 307 14.99 -21.92 28.36
N TYR A 308 15.47 -21.09 27.43
CA TYR A 308 15.00 -19.72 27.26
C TYR A 308 13.54 -19.65 26.82
N LEU A 309 13.13 -20.51 25.87
CA LEU A 309 11.74 -20.61 25.44
C LEU A 309 10.81 -20.91 26.63
N ASN A 310 11.17 -21.86 27.48
CA ASN A 310 10.40 -22.20 28.67
C ASN A 310 10.25 -20.99 29.61
N HIS A 311 11.31 -20.20 29.79
CA HIS A 311 11.26 -18.99 30.61
C HIS A 311 10.37 -17.90 29.99
N TYR A 312 10.47 -17.70 28.68
CA TYR A 312 9.63 -16.76 27.92
C TYR A 312 8.14 -17.10 28.04
N GLU A 313 7.77 -18.38 27.93
CA GLU A 313 6.38 -18.83 28.04
C GLU A 313 5.79 -18.53 29.43
N VAL A 314 6.55 -18.80 30.49
CA VAL A 314 6.15 -18.48 31.88
C VAL A 314 5.94 -16.98 32.06
N ALA A 315 6.85 -16.14 31.53
CA ALA A 315 6.69 -14.69 31.57
C ALA A 315 5.42 -14.22 30.83
N THR A 316 5.16 -14.73 29.62
CA THR A 316 3.94 -14.38 28.87
C THR A 316 2.65 -14.85 29.53
N GLN A 317 2.64 -16.02 30.19
CA GLN A 317 1.48 -16.48 30.96
C GLN A 317 1.23 -15.59 32.19
N THR A 318 2.29 -15.22 32.91
CA THR A 318 2.20 -14.33 34.08
C THR A 318 1.70 -12.93 33.71
N ASP A 319 2.05 -12.42 32.54
CA ASP A 319 1.57 -11.11 32.05
C ASP A 319 0.13 -11.14 31.53
N LEU A 320 -0.37 -12.30 31.05
CA LEU A 320 -1.79 -12.49 30.70
C LEU A 320 -2.69 -12.62 31.93
N GLU A 321 -2.14 -13.02 33.09
CA GLU A 321 -2.85 -13.16 34.36
C GLU A 321 -2.89 -11.85 35.20
N LYS A 322 -2.14 -10.81 34.80
CA LYS A 322 -2.24 -9.49 35.45
C LYS A 322 -3.57 -8.82 35.06
N PRO A 323 -4.40 -8.39 36.04
CA PRO A 323 -5.62 -7.64 35.73
C PRO A 323 -5.25 -6.35 34.98
N ALA A 324 -5.99 -6.06 33.91
CA ALA A 324 -5.81 -4.84 33.14
C ALA A 324 -5.86 -3.62 34.09
N PRO A 325 -4.95 -2.63 33.93
CA PRO A 325 -4.98 -1.44 34.77
C PRO A 325 -6.35 -0.79 34.66
N ALA A 326 -6.96 -0.50 35.80
CA ALA A 326 -8.21 0.24 35.87
C ALA A 326 -8.01 1.58 35.13
N ILE A 327 -8.84 1.80 34.12
CA ILE A 327 -8.90 3.08 33.41
C ILE A 327 -9.56 4.06 34.38
N GLU A 328 -8.77 5.00 34.92
CA GLU A 328 -9.27 6.17 35.66
C GLU A 328 -9.87 7.22 34.74
#